data_AF-A0A7C5RMM2-F1
#
_entry.id   AF-A0A7C5RMM2-F1
#
_cell.length_a   1.000
_cell.length_b   1.000
_cell.length_c   1.000
_cell.angle_alpha   90.00
_cell.angle_beta   90.00
_cell.angle_gamma   90.00
#
_symmetry.space_group_name_H-M   'P 1'
#
loop_
_entity.id
_entity.type
_entity.pdbx_description
1 polymer ?
#
loop_
_entity_poly.entity_id
_entity_poly.type
_entity_poly.pdbx_seq_one_letter_code
_entity_poly.pdbx_strand_id
1 'polypeptide(L)' 'MYVKSEWDVTGERPRKVYKLTAEGQNLLQVTEEYLNIICRKIGALGIPKLSEEEISHIITTPIVETAKRIPK' A
#
# COMPACT_ATOMS: atom_id res chain seq x y z
N MET A 1 14.29 16.14 2.56
CA MET A 1 14.71 14.74 2.83
C MET A 1 13.62 14.07 3.67
N TYR A 2 12.95 13.02 3.17
CA TYR A 2 11.71 12.45 3.76
C TYR A 2 11.94 11.42 4.87
N VAL A 3 13.09 10.76 4.87
CA VAL A 3 13.47 9.74 5.86
C VAL A 3 14.83 10.10 6.42
N LYS A 4 14.97 10.05 7.74
CA LYS A 4 16.23 10.18 8.46
C LYS A 4 16.69 8.80 8.92
N SER A 5 17.99 8.54 8.80
CA SER A 5 18.61 7.34 9.37
C SER A 5 19.51 7.69 10.54
N GLU A 6 19.52 6.86 11.57
CA GLU A 6 20.46 6.93 12.70
C GLU A 6 20.91 5.53 13.10
N TRP A 7 22.10 5.41 13.70
CA TRP A 7 22.57 4.16 14.29
C TRP A 7 22.06 4.07 15.72
N ASP A 8 21.23 3.08 15.99
CA ASP A 8 20.81 2.71 17.33
C ASP A 8 21.83 1.72 17.91
N VAL A 9 22.55 2.15 18.95
CA VAL A 9 23.58 1.38 19.66
C VAL A 9 23.12 0.90 21.03
N THR A 10 21.82 1.03 21.34
CA THR A 10 21.28 0.66 22.66
C THR A 10 21.20 -0.85 22.88
N GLY A 11 21.14 -1.65 21.80
CA GLY A 11 21.11 -3.11 21.87
C GLY A 11 22.49 -3.76 21.71
N GLU A 12 22.58 -5.07 21.95
CA GLU A 12 23.82 -5.86 21.82
C GLU A 12 24.51 -5.73 20.45
N ARG A 13 23.74 -5.44 19.40
CA ARG A 13 24.25 -5.20 18.05
C ARG A 13 23.69 -3.90 17.50
N PRO A 14 24.54 -2.95 17.06
CA PRO A 14 24.10 -1.72 16.42
C PRO A 14 23.21 -1.96 15.20
N ARG A 15 22.12 -1.20 15.10
CA ARG A 15 21.18 -1.28 13.97
C ARG A 15 21.00 0.10 13.35
N LYS A 16 20.93 0.16 12.02
CA LYS A 16 20.54 1.39 11.34
C LYS A 16 19.01 1.48 11.35
N VAL A 17 18.46 2.46 12.06
CA VAL A 17 17.03 2.70 12.17
C VAL A 17 16.63 3.88 11.31
N TYR A 18 15.41 3.85 10.78
CA TYR A 18 14.87 4.86 9.88
C TYR A 18 13.62 5.48 10.50
N LYS A 19 13.53 6.80 10.46
CA LYS A 19 12.40 7.57 10.98
C LYS A 19 11.93 8.57 9.92
N LEU A 20 10.63 8.79 9.86
CA LEU A 20 10.07 9.86 9.03
C LEU A 20 10.55 11.21 9.53
N THR A 21 10.89 12.09 8.60
CA THR A 21 11.08 13.52 8.89
C THR A 21 9.72 14.22 8.86
N ALA A 22 9.67 15.47 9.34
CA ALA A 22 8.45 16.28 9.23
C ALA A 22 7.99 16.46 7.77
N GLU A 23 8.94 16.64 6.83
CA GLU A 23 8.65 16.69 5.40
C GLU A 23 8.09 15.36 4.90
N GLY A 24 8.64 14.22 5.33
CA GLY A 24 8.12 12.90 4.97
C GLY A 24 6.73 12.63 5.52
N GLN A 25 6.45 13.08 6.74
CA GLN A 25 5.12 12.98 7.34
C GLN A 25 4.10 13.82 6.57
N ASN A 26 4.45 15.07 6.22
CA ASN A 26 3.58 15.94 5.42
C ASN A 26 3.27 15.31 4.05
N LEU A 27 4.28 14.77 3.36
CA LEU A 27 4.11 14.05 2.10
C LEU A 27 3.10 12.89 2.23
N LEU A 28 3.21 12.09 3.29
CA LEU A 28 2.30 10.97 3.53
C LEU A 28 0.87 11.45 3.81
N GLN A 29 0.70 12.52 4.58
CA GLN A 29 -0.63 13.09 4.84
C GLN A 29 -1.28 13.57 3.54
N VAL A 30 -0.54 14.30 2.70
CA VAL A 30 -1.04 14.75 1.38
C VAL A 30 -1.37 13.54 0.49
N THR A 31 -0.55 12.50 0.52
CA THR A 31 -0.79 11.27 -0.25
C THR A 31 -2.06 10.56 0.22
N GLU A 32 -2.28 10.47 1.53
CA GLU A 32 -3.50 9.92 2.13
C GLU A 32 -4.75 10.70 1.68
N GLU A 33 -4.68 12.03 1.68
CA GLU A 33 -5.75 12.89 1.18
C GLU A 33 -6.09 12.60 -0.28
N TYR A 34 -5.07 12.45 -1.15
CA TYR A 34 -5.29 12.07 -2.56
C TYR A 34 -5.89 10.68 -2.72
N LEU A 35 -5.42 9.69 -1.96
CA LEU A 35 -5.99 8.34 -1.99
C LEU A 35 -7.45 8.34 -1.56
N ASN A 36 -7.79 9.09 -0.51
CA ASN A 36 -9.16 9.27 -0.05
C ASN A 36 -10.06 9.89 -1.14
N ILE A 37 -9.57 10.90 -1.86
CA ILE A 37 -10.29 11.51 -2.99
C ILE A 37 -10.51 10.47 -4.10
N ILE A 38 -9.48 9.69 -4.44
CA ILE A 38 -9.57 8.64 -5.47
C ILE A 38 -10.60 7.59 -5.05
N CYS A 39 -10.55 7.08 -3.82
CA CYS A 39 -11.50 6.10 -3.31
C CYS A 39 -12.94 6.62 -3.35
N ARG A 40 -13.18 7.89 -2.97
CA ARG A 40 -14.51 8.51 -3.05
C ARG A 40 -14.98 8.65 -4.48
N LYS A 41 -14.12 9.08 -5.40
CA LYS A 41 -14.46 9.21 -6.83
C LYS A 41 -14.79 7.85 -7.44
N ILE A 42 -13.98 6.83 -7.19
CA ILE A 42 -14.22 5.45 -7.66
C ILE A 42 -15.55 4.93 -7.08
N GLY A 43 -15.81 5.12 -5.78
CA GLY A 43 -17.08 4.74 -5.16
C GLY A 43 -18.28 5.49 -5.72
N ALA A 44 -18.13 6.76 -6.09
CA ALA A 44 -19.17 7.58 -6.70
C ALA A 44 -19.47 7.18 -8.16
N LEU A 45 -18.53 6.54 -8.87
CA LEU A 45 -18.74 6.02 -10.21
C LEU A 45 -19.66 4.78 -10.25
N GLY A 46 -20.21 4.36 -9.11
CA GLY A 46 -21.13 3.23 -9.03
C GLY A 46 -20.47 1.88 -9.29
N ILE A 47 -19.13 1.81 -9.23
CA ILE A 47 -18.41 0.53 -9.23
C ILE A 47 -18.85 -0.19 -7.95
N PRO A 48 -19.49 -1.37 -8.05
CA PRO A 48 -19.94 -2.08 -6.87
C PRO A 48 -18.74 -2.31 -5.95
N LYS A 49 -18.86 -1.87 -4.69
CA LYS A 49 -17.92 -2.28 -3.66
C LYS A 49 -17.97 -3.79 -3.60
N LEU A 50 -16.88 -4.43 -4.00
CA LEU A 50 -16.68 -5.85 -3.73
C LEU A 50 -16.83 -6.04 -2.22
N SER A 51 -17.68 -6.98 -1.84
CA SER A 51 -17.84 -7.41 -0.46
C SER A 51 -16.51 -7.89 0.10
N GLU A 52 -16.35 -7.79 1.43
CA GLU A 52 -15.13 -8.27 2.10
C GLU A 52 -14.85 -9.75 1.78
N GLU A 53 -15.90 -10.52 1.54
CA GLU A 53 -15.84 -11.92 1.10
C GLU A 53 -15.20 -12.06 -0.29
N GLU A 54 -15.60 -11.25 -1.26
CA GLU A 54 -15.04 -11.26 -2.63
C GLU A 54 -13.58 -10.80 -2.66
N ILE A 55 -13.21 -9.81 -1.83
CA ILE A 55 -11.83 -9.34 -1.71
C ILE A 55 -10.94 -10.44 -1.11
N SER A 56 -11.42 -11.17 -0.10
CA SER A 56 -10.69 -12.28 0.51
C SER A 56 -10.40 -13.41 -0.50
N HIS A 57 -11.34 -13.68 -1.40
CA HIS A 57 -11.19 -14.70 -2.44
C HIS A 57 -10.15 -14.30 -3.50
N ILE A 58 -10.14 -13.02 -3.93
CA ILE A 58 -9.14 -12.50 -4.88
C ILE A 58 -7.73 -12.53 -4.28
N ILE A 59 -7.57 -12.17 -3.01
CA ILE A 59 -6.26 -12.12 -2.34
C ILE A 59 -5.71 -13.53 -2.08
N THR A 60 -6.58 -14.51 -1.82
CA THR A 60 -6.17 -15.91 -1.55
C THR A 60 -5.94 -16.73 -2.82
N THR A 61 -6.49 -16.33 -3.97
CA THR A 61 -6.18 -17.00 -5.24
C THR A 61 -4.76 -16.64 -5.72
N PRO A 62 -3.87 -17.63 -5.93
CA PRO A 62 -2.55 -17.37 -6.51
C PRO A 62 -2.71 -16.82 -7.94
N ILE A 63 -1.94 -15.78 -8.27
CA ILE A 63 -1.97 -15.02 -9.54
C ILE A 63 -1.68 -15.87 -10.80
N VAL A 64 -1.39 -17.16 -10.67
CA VAL A 64 -0.93 -18.03 -11.76
C VAL A 64 -2.07 -18.90 -12.31
N GLU A 65 -3.09 -18.30 -12.94
CA GLU A 65 -3.99 -19.10 -13.80
C GLU A 65 -4.69 -18.30 -14.93
N THR A 66 -3.95 -17.42 -15.61
CA THR A 66 -4.41 -16.88 -16.91
C THR A 66 -3.30 -16.94 -17.95
N ALA A 67 -2.78 -18.14 -18.16
CA ALA A 67 -1.96 -18.47 -19.33
C ALA A 67 -2.24 -19.91 -19.77
N LYS A 68 -3.46 -20.20 -20.21
CA LYS A 68 -3.78 -21.35 -21.10
C LYS A 68 -5.21 -21.25 -21.61
N ARG A 69 -5.36 -20.66 -22.80
CA ARG A 69 -6.23 -21.11 -23.90
C ARG A 69 -6.11 -20.12 -25.05
N ILE A 70 -5.07 -20.31 -25.87
CA ILE A 70 -5.12 -19.89 -27.28
C ILE A 70 -5.42 -21.18 -28.05
N PRO A 71 -6.59 -21.32 -28.69
CA PRO A 71 -6.85 -22.45 -29.57
C PRO A 71 -6.32 -22.13 -30.98
N LYS A 72 -5.41 -22.98 -31.47
CA LYS A 72 -5.33 -23.40 -32.88
C LYS A 72 -4.50 -24.66 -33.00
#